data_AF-A0A7N0ZQY4-F1
#
_entry.id   AF-A0A7N0ZQY4-F1
#
_cell.length_a   1.000
_cell.length_b   1.000
_cell.length_c   1.000
_cell.angle_alpha   90.00
_cell.angle_beta   90.00
_cell.angle_gamma   90.00
#
_symmetry.space_group_name_H-M   'P 1'
#
loop_
_entity.id
_entity.type
_entity.pdbx_description
1 polymer ?
#
loop_
_entity_poly.entity_id
_entity_poly.type
_entity_poly.pdbx_seq_one_letter_code
_entity_poly.pdbx_strand_id
1 'polypeptide(L)'
;MGLASLRSDSGSKKKRKSEKKVQFSTKVKETVAGLAAKKVIGKKRKLRSRQKKLKAYDLSALTESLPDVNSAKRADPTDLKLNSKRRQQLVLKEGSQLKGVLNHPVFQADPLGSLYQHLASTQPAVEETAKKPSKDKKRKKSKAKKAKKSVHVPRAMDI
;
A
#
# COMPACT_ATOMS: atom_id res chain seq x y z
N MET A 1 52.94 -40.33 -49.05
CA MET A 1 51.49 -40.43 -48.78
C MET A 1 51.01 -39.13 -48.16
N GLY A 2 50.04 -38.46 -48.78
CA GLY A 2 49.44 -37.21 -48.26
C GLY A 2 48.55 -36.58 -49.34
N LEU A 3 47.24 -36.81 -49.22
CA LEU A 3 46.23 -36.66 -50.26
C LEU A 3 46.00 -35.22 -50.76
N ALA A 4 45.67 -35.15 -52.05
CA ALA A 4 45.37 -33.97 -52.83
C ALA A 4 44.29 -33.05 -52.22
N SER A 5 44.62 -31.76 -52.07
CA SER A 5 43.63 -30.68 -52.13
C SER A 5 43.56 -30.17 -53.56
N LEU A 6 42.91 -30.94 -54.42
CA LEU A 6 42.47 -30.47 -55.73
C LEU A 6 41.31 -29.48 -55.52
N ARG A 7 41.63 -28.22 -55.27
CA ARG A 7 40.73 -27.10 -55.54
C ARG A 7 41.12 -26.53 -56.89
N SER A 8 40.52 -27.03 -57.95
CA SER A 8 40.54 -26.42 -59.28
C SER A 8 39.77 -25.10 -59.24
N ASP A 9 40.37 -24.05 -58.69
CA ASP A 9 39.81 -22.70 -58.68
C ASP A 9 40.24 -21.96 -59.95
N SER A 10 39.81 -22.46 -61.12
CA SER A 10 39.97 -21.80 -62.43
C SER A 10 38.84 -20.79 -62.71
N GLY A 11 38.10 -20.37 -61.67
CA GLY A 11 37.05 -19.38 -61.78
C GLY A 11 37.62 -17.97 -61.89
N SER A 12 37.14 -17.19 -62.86
CA SER A 12 37.47 -15.76 -62.95
C SER A 12 37.24 -15.06 -61.60
N LYS A 13 38.09 -14.08 -61.26
CA LYS A 13 38.01 -13.33 -59.98
C LYS A 13 36.60 -12.81 -59.66
N LYS A 14 35.76 -12.59 -60.68
CA LYS A 14 34.35 -12.20 -60.57
C LYS A 14 33.47 -13.33 -60.00
N LYS A 15 33.62 -14.57 -60.47
CA LYS A 15 32.88 -15.76 -59.99
C LYS A 15 33.15 -16.06 -58.52
N ARG A 16 34.41 -15.93 -58.09
CA ARG A 16 34.80 -16.10 -56.68
C ARG A 16 34.20 -15.02 -55.77
N LYS A 17 34.08 -13.78 -56.26
CA LYS A 17 33.44 -12.69 -55.51
C LYS A 17 31.93 -12.90 -55.37
N SER A 18 31.24 -13.37 -56.41
CA SER A 18 29.80 -13.68 -56.31
C SER A 18 29.55 -14.85 -55.36
N GLU A 19 30.37 -15.89 -55.41
CA GLU A 19 30.23 -17.04 -54.51
C GLU A 19 30.41 -16.66 -53.03
N LYS A 20 31.42 -15.83 -52.72
CA LYS A 20 31.59 -15.29 -51.36
C LYS A 20 30.38 -14.49 -50.86
N LYS A 21 29.74 -13.71 -51.74
CA LYS A 21 28.53 -12.95 -51.40
C LYS A 21 27.34 -13.87 -51.11
N VAL A 22 27.20 -14.96 -51.86
CA VAL A 22 26.17 -15.98 -51.61
C VAL A 22 26.41 -16.68 -50.27
N GLN A 23 27.64 -17.12 -50.02
CA GLN A 23 28.01 -17.78 -48.75
C GLN A 23 27.82 -16.86 -47.53
N PHE A 24 28.09 -15.57 -47.66
CA PHE A 24 27.81 -14.60 -46.60
C PHE A 24 26.29 -14.52 -46.32
N SER A 25 25.49 -14.40 -47.38
CA SER A 25 24.04 -14.26 -47.27
C SER A 25 23.38 -15.50 -46.67
N THR A 26 23.86 -16.70 -47.01
CA THR A 26 23.37 -17.95 -46.41
C THR A 26 23.71 -18.02 -44.93
N LYS A 27 24.94 -17.67 -44.55
CA LYS A 27 25.41 -17.69 -43.16
C LYS A 27 24.66 -16.67 -42.28
N VAL A 28 24.34 -15.49 -42.81
CA VAL A 28 23.50 -14.50 -42.11
C VAL A 28 22.09 -15.05 -41.91
N LYS A 29 21.47 -15.66 -42.93
CA LYS A 29 20.12 -16.26 -42.80
C LYS A 29 20.09 -17.38 -41.76
N GLU A 30 21.09 -18.26 -41.77
CA GLU A 30 21.19 -19.39 -40.83
C GLU A 30 21.34 -18.92 -39.38
N THR A 31 22.19 -17.92 -39.13
CA THR A 31 22.38 -17.36 -37.78
C THR A 31 21.12 -16.67 -37.25
N VAL A 32 20.39 -15.93 -38.10
CA VAL A 32 19.11 -15.31 -37.73
C VAL A 32 18.07 -16.37 -37.39
N ALA A 33 17.97 -17.45 -38.18
CA ALA A 33 17.07 -18.57 -37.90
C ALA A 33 17.41 -19.28 -36.58
N GLY A 34 18.69 -19.53 -36.31
CA GLY A 34 19.15 -20.13 -35.05
C GLY A 34 18.87 -19.26 -33.81
N LEU A 35 18.97 -17.93 -33.94
CA LEU A 35 18.60 -17.00 -32.87
C LEU A 35 17.09 -16.92 -32.66
N ALA A 36 16.29 -16.99 -33.72
CA ALA A 36 14.83 -17.03 -33.63
C ALA A 36 14.34 -18.31 -32.90
N ALA A 37 14.90 -19.47 -33.22
CA ALA A 37 14.57 -20.73 -32.56
C ALA A 37 14.86 -20.71 -31.04
N LYS A 38 15.96 -20.06 -30.61
CA LYS A 38 16.32 -19.91 -29.19
C LYS A 38 15.38 -18.98 -28.41
N LYS A 39 14.69 -18.03 -29.07
CA LYS A 39 13.70 -17.16 -28.44
C LYS A 39 12.38 -17.87 -28.14
N VAL A 40 12.07 -18.96 -28.85
CA VAL A 40 10.81 -19.72 -28.69
C VAL A 40 10.88 -20.71 -27.52
N ILE A 41 12.08 -21.10 -27.07
CA ILE A 41 12.26 -21.90 -25.85
C ILE A 41 12.12 -20.99 -24.62
N GLY A 42 10.90 -20.48 -24.43
CA GLY A 42 10.49 -19.66 -23.30
C GLY A 42 10.57 -20.46 -22.00
N LYS A 43 11.29 -19.91 -21.03
CA LYS A 43 11.42 -20.41 -19.65
C LYS A 43 10.06 -20.90 -19.10
N LYS A 44 9.95 -22.18 -18.71
CA LYS A 44 8.78 -22.71 -17.97
C LYS A 44 8.60 -21.90 -16.69
N ARG A 45 7.66 -20.95 -16.69
CA ARG A 45 7.40 -20.06 -15.55
C ARG A 45 6.68 -20.86 -14.46
N LYS A 46 7.31 -21.03 -13.28
CA LYS A 46 6.77 -21.74 -12.10
C LYS A 46 5.52 -21.03 -11.53
N LEU A 47 4.36 -21.21 -12.17
CA LEU A 47 3.09 -20.63 -11.75
C LEU A 47 2.57 -21.20 -10.42
N ARG A 48 2.83 -22.48 -10.14
CA ARG A 48 2.34 -23.20 -8.95
C ARG A 48 2.78 -22.59 -7.61
N SER A 49 4.01 -22.06 -7.52
CA SER A 49 4.52 -21.44 -6.29
C SER A 49 3.82 -20.10 -5.98
N ARG A 50 3.49 -19.32 -7.02
CA ARG A 50 2.78 -18.04 -6.84
C ARG A 50 1.34 -18.24 -6.37
N GLN A 51 0.67 -19.28 -6.85
CA GLN A 51 -0.72 -19.57 -6.49
C GLN A 51 -0.90 -19.98 -5.03
N LYS A 52 0.04 -20.75 -4.45
CA LYS A 52 0.02 -21.09 -3.01
C LYS A 52 0.19 -19.86 -2.12
N LYS A 53 0.97 -18.87 -2.54
CA LYS A 53 1.17 -17.64 -1.77
C LYS A 53 -0.08 -16.77 -1.76
N LEU A 54 -0.86 -16.71 -2.84
CA LEU A 54 -2.07 -15.87 -2.89
C LEU A 54 -3.13 -16.26 -1.86
N LYS A 55 -3.31 -17.57 -1.58
CA LYS A 55 -4.28 -18.03 -0.56
C LYS A 55 -3.89 -17.68 0.87
N ALA A 56 -2.59 -17.55 1.16
CA ALA A 56 -2.13 -17.15 2.49
C ALA A 56 -2.42 -15.66 2.81
N TYR A 57 -2.79 -14.87 1.79
CA TYR A 57 -3.17 -13.47 1.95
C TYR A 57 -4.69 -13.25 1.80
N ASP A 58 -5.51 -14.30 1.91
CA ASP A 58 -6.96 -14.13 1.94
C ASP A 58 -7.37 -13.59 3.31
N LEU A 59 -7.57 -12.27 3.38
CA LEU A 59 -7.92 -11.53 4.60
C LEU A 59 -9.44 -11.35 4.74
N SER A 60 -10.24 -12.08 3.95
CA SER A 60 -11.71 -11.94 3.96
C SER A 60 -12.33 -12.26 5.32
N ALA A 61 -11.71 -13.11 6.14
CA ALA A 61 -12.17 -13.36 7.51
C ALA A 61 -12.02 -12.15 8.45
N LEU A 62 -11.13 -11.21 8.14
CA LEU A 62 -10.91 -10.01 8.98
C LEU A 62 -11.99 -8.95 8.77
N THR A 63 -12.77 -9.01 7.68
CA THR A 63 -13.81 -8.00 7.42
C THR A 63 -14.99 -8.12 8.36
N GLU A 64 -15.21 -9.29 8.97
CA GLU A 64 -16.28 -9.50 9.96
C GLU A 64 -15.92 -8.91 11.33
N SER A 65 -14.63 -8.90 11.70
CA SER A 65 -14.16 -8.42 13.00
C SER A 65 -13.79 -6.95 13.02
N LEU A 66 -13.61 -6.33 11.86
CA LEU A 66 -13.26 -4.92 11.74
C LEU A 66 -14.55 -4.09 11.58
N PRO A 67 -14.60 -2.87 12.15
CA PRO A 67 -15.64 -1.91 11.81
C PRO A 67 -15.66 -1.72 10.29
N ASP A 68 -16.83 -1.47 9.70
CA ASP A 68 -16.97 -1.22 8.26
C ASP A 68 -16.18 0.05 7.85
N VAL A 69 -14.88 -0.11 7.57
CA VAL A 69 -13.98 0.96 7.13
C VAL A 69 -14.18 1.21 5.62
N ASN A 70 -15.43 1.37 5.20
CA ASN A 70 -15.78 1.56 3.79
C ASN A 70 -15.60 3.01 3.31
N SER A 71 -15.08 3.92 4.13
CA SER A 71 -14.94 5.35 3.81
C SER A 71 -13.49 5.86 3.70
N ALA A 72 -12.49 5.10 4.13
CA ALA A 72 -11.10 5.48 3.88
C ALA A 72 -10.72 4.99 2.47
N LYS A 73 -10.53 5.93 1.53
CA LYS A 73 -9.98 5.70 0.19
C LYS A 73 -8.97 4.56 0.24
N ARG A 74 -9.35 3.39 -0.27
CA ARG A 74 -8.42 2.26 -0.41
C ARG A 74 -7.32 2.74 -1.34
N ALA A 75 -6.17 3.08 -0.78
CA ALA A 75 -5.00 3.44 -1.56
C ALA A 75 -4.71 2.25 -2.46
N ASP A 76 -4.61 2.49 -3.77
CA ASP A 76 -4.42 1.40 -4.71
C ASP A 76 -3.14 0.65 -4.35
N PRO A 77 -3.09 -0.68 -4.48
CA PRO A 77 -1.90 -1.46 -4.15
C PRO A 77 -0.66 -1.03 -4.96
N THR A 78 -0.85 -0.30 -6.06
CA THR A 78 0.20 0.37 -6.83
C THR A 78 0.79 1.60 -6.14
N ASP A 79 0.04 2.28 -5.28
CA ASP A 79 0.50 3.43 -4.49
C ASP A 79 1.49 3.03 -3.38
N LEU A 80 1.48 1.76 -2.98
CA LEU A 80 2.42 1.20 -2.01
C LEU A 80 3.81 0.96 -2.60
N LYS A 81 3.97 1.07 -3.93
CA LYS A 81 5.28 0.93 -4.58
C LYS A 81 6.11 2.20 -4.38
N LEU A 82 6.69 2.32 -3.19
CA LEU A 82 7.52 3.46 -2.80
C LEU A 82 8.86 3.44 -3.54
N ASN A 83 9.00 4.34 -4.52
CA ASN A 83 10.29 4.64 -5.15
C ASN A 83 11.23 5.36 -4.16
N SER A 84 12.53 5.37 -4.43
CA SER A 84 13.55 5.96 -3.55
C SER A 84 13.29 7.45 -3.25
N LYS A 85 12.87 8.24 -4.25
CA LYS A 85 12.51 9.66 -4.06
C LYS A 85 11.33 9.84 -3.11
N ARG A 86 10.28 9.03 -3.29
CA ARG A 86 9.07 9.04 -2.45
C ARG A 86 9.38 8.60 -1.02
N ARG A 87 10.31 7.65 -0.82
CA ARG A 87 10.81 7.28 0.51
C ARG A 87 11.49 8.45 1.20
N GLN A 88 12.39 9.16 0.50
CA GLN A 88 13.06 10.33 1.05
C GLN A 88 12.06 11.42 1.44
N GLN A 89 11.08 11.71 0.58
CA GLN A 89 10.02 12.66 0.89
C GLN A 89 9.20 12.25 2.12
N LEU A 90 8.88 10.96 2.25
CA LEU A 90 8.18 10.43 3.41
C LEU A 90 9.00 10.62 4.69
N VAL A 91 10.30 10.30 4.67
CA VAL A 91 11.19 10.52 5.82
C VAL A 91 11.23 11.99 6.24
N LEU A 92 11.34 12.92 5.28
CA LEU A 92 11.35 14.35 5.58
C LEU A 92 10.01 14.81 6.20
N LYS A 93 8.90 14.33 5.65
CA LYS A 93 7.55 14.68 6.12
C LYS A 93 7.25 14.11 7.51
N GLU A 94 7.62 12.87 7.78
CA GLU A 94 7.42 12.26 9.09
C GLU A 94 8.39 12.86 10.13
N GLY A 95 9.62 13.18 9.71
CA GLY A 95 10.59 13.86 10.57
C GLY A 95 10.14 15.25 11.01
N SER A 96 9.55 16.04 10.11
CA SER A 96 9.01 17.36 10.47
C SER A 96 7.79 17.26 11.39
N GLN A 97 6.90 16.29 11.16
CA GLN A 97 5.76 16.01 12.03
C GLN A 97 6.21 15.62 13.44
N LEU A 98 7.15 14.68 13.55
CA LEU A 98 7.69 14.25 14.84
C LEU A 98 8.34 15.40 15.59
N LYS A 99 9.14 16.22 14.89
CA LYS A 99 9.74 17.42 15.49
C LYS A 99 8.69 18.39 16.00
N GLY A 100 7.57 18.53 15.28
CA GLY A 100 6.43 19.33 15.73
C GLY A 100 5.84 18.83 17.06
N VAL A 101 5.63 17.52 17.20
CA VAL A 101 5.12 16.92 18.44
C VAL A 101 6.11 17.10 19.59
N LEU A 102 7.40 16.82 19.36
CA LEU A 102 8.44 16.92 20.39
C LEU A 102 8.65 18.37 20.88
N ASN A 103 8.44 19.36 20.01
CA ASN A 103 8.56 20.77 20.35
C ASN A 103 7.28 21.36 20.94
N HIS A 104 6.19 20.59 21.03
CA HIS A 104 4.92 21.10 21.51
C HIS A 104 4.93 21.22 23.04
N PRO A 105 4.57 22.38 23.62
CA PRO A 105 4.69 22.60 25.06
C PRO A 105 3.83 21.65 25.90
N VAL A 106 2.64 21.29 25.42
CA VAL A 106 1.76 20.32 26.10
C VAL A 106 2.38 18.93 26.14
N PHE A 107 3.10 18.53 25.06
CA PHE A 107 3.75 17.23 24.99
C PHE A 107 5.02 17.18 25.85
N GLN A 108 5.73 18.30 25.98
CA GLN A 108 6.89 18.41 26.87
C GLN A 108 6.50 18.37 28.35
N ALA A 109 5.37 18.97 28.71
CA ALA A 109 4.86 18.98 30.08
C ALA A 109 4.29 17.62 30.50
N ASP A 110 3.46 17.00 29.65
CA ASP A 110 2.89 15.67 29.89
C ASP A 110 2.74 14.89 28.56
N PRO A 111 3.71 14.03 28.22
CA PRO A 111 3.67 13.29 26.96
C PRO A 111 2.52 12.27 26.95
N LEU A 112 2.17 11.67 28.09
CA LEU A 112 1.11 10.67 28.16
C LEU A 112 -0.26 11.34 28.06
N GLY A 113 -0.50 12.40 28.83
CA GLY A 113 -1.74 13.18 28.75
C GLY A 113 -1.97 13.78 27.37
N SER A 114 -0.92 14.31 26.72
CA SER A 114 -1.01 14.82 25.35
C SER A 114 -1.41 13.73 24.35
N LEU A 115 -0.91 12.50 24.51
CA LEU A 115 -1.31 11.37 23.66
C LEU A 115 -2.77 10.99 23.90
N TYR A 116 -3.21 10.89 25.17
CA TYR A 116 -4.60 10.59 25.49
C TYR A 116 -5.56 11.63 24.90
N GLN A 117 -5.24 12.91 25.04
CA GLN A 117 -6.05 13.99 24.47
C GLN A 117 -6.09 13.92 22.94
N HIS A 118 -4.93 13.68 22.31
CA HIS A 118 -4.87 13.52 20.86
C HIS A 118 -5.74 12.36 20.37
N LEU A 119 -5.62 11.18 21.00
CA LEU A 119 -6.42 10.00 20.68
C LEU A 119 -7.91 10.28 20.87
N ALA A 120 -8.31 10.90 21.98
CA ALA A 120 -9.70 11.28 22.21
C ALA A 120 -10.24 12.25 21.15
N SER A 121 -9.41 13.18 20.66
CA SER A 121 -9.83 14.19 19.67
C SER A 121 -9.91 13.67 18.23
N THR A 122 -9.11 12.67 17.89
CA THR A 122 -8.96 12.15 16.52
C THR A 122 -9.74 10.86 16.28
N GLN A 123 -10.27 10.24 17.34
CA GLN A 123 -11.24 9.17 17.16
C GLN A 123 -12.51 9.72 16.51
N PRO A 124 -13.05 9.04 15.49
CA PRO A 124 -14.34 9.40 14.94
C PRO A 124 -15.36 9.35 16.07
N ALA A 125 -16.20 10.39 16.17
CA ALA A 125 -17.26 10.42 17.17
C ALA A 125 -18.12 9.16 17.00
N VAL A 126 -18.00 8.23 17.94
CA VAL A 126 -19.03 7.23 18.14
C VAL A 126 -20.23 8.05 18.60
N GLU A 127 -21.18 8.28 17.70
CA GLU A 127 -22.48 8.79 18.09
C GLU A 127 -23.14 7.72 18.97
N GLU A 128 -22.81 7.71 20.25
CA GLU A 128 -23.71 7.17 21.24
C GLU A 128 -24.98 8.00 21.13
N THR A 129 -26.05 7.35 20.69
CA THR A 129 -27.36 7.91 20.46
C THR A 129 -27.69 8.90 21.59
N ALA A 130 -27.66 10.19 21.26
CA ALA A 130 -28.18 11.21 22.15
C ALA A 130 -29.64 10.84 22.42
N LYS A 131 -29.93 10.34 23.62
CA LYS A 131 -31.29 10.18 24.12
C LYS A 131 -31.91 11.58 24.07
N LYS A 132 -32.72 11.82 23.04
CA LYS A 132 -33.48 13.06 22.91
C LYS A 132 -34.27 13.27 24.22
N PRO A 133 -34.16 14.43 24.88
CA PRO A 133 -34.93 14.68 26.09
C PRO A 133 -36.42 14.60 25.76
N SER A 134 -37.16 13.86 26.59
CA SER A 134 -38.60 13.71 26.49
C SER A 134 -39.27 15.09 26.50
N LYS A 135 -40.08 15.35 25.47
CA LYS A 135 -40.86 16.58 25.34
C LYS A 135 -42.08 16.45 26.22
N ASP A 136 -41.91 16.69 27.52
CA ASP A 136 -43.01 16.64 28.48
C ASP A 136 -43.18 17.99 29.21
N LYS A 137 -44.35 18.59 28.97
CA LYS A 137 -45.11 19.53 29.83
C LYS A 137 -44.62 20.98 29.95
N LYS A 138 -45.23 21.85 29.15
CA LYS A 138 -45.50 23.27 29.51
C LYS A 138 -47.00 23.49 29.73
N ARG A 139 -47.49 23.18 30.93
CA ARG A 139 -48.71 23.80 31.48
C ARG A 139 -48.28 24.66 32.68
N LYS A 140 -48.26 25.99 32.50
CA LYS A 140 -48.09 26.96 33.59
C LYS A 140 -49.41 27.68 33.85
N LYS A 141 -50.03 27.37 34.97
CA LYS A 141 -51.05 28.14 35.72
C LYS A 141 -51.12 27.43 37.09
N SER A 142 -51.03 28.01 38.27
CA SER A 142 -50.75 29.32 38.83
C SER A 142 -50.76 29.11 40.37
N LYS A 143 -50.17 30.05 41.12
CA LYS A 143 -50.39 30.33 42.57
C LYS A 143 -49.59 29.51 43.60
N ALA A 144 -48.58 30.21 44.13
CA ALA A 144 -48.33 30.50 45.55
C ALA A 144 -48.62 29.41 46.61
N LYS A 145 -47.58 29.04 47.38
CA LYS A 145 -47.45 29.39 48.81
C LYS A 145 -46.13 28.86 49.40
N LYS A 146 -45.33 29.80 49.92
CA LYS A 146 -44.56 29.80 51.18
C LYS A 146 -44.23 28.43 51.82
N ALA A 147 -42.93 28.15 52.02
CA ALA A 147 -42.30 28.10 53.35
C ALA A 147 -41.20 27.02 53.50
N LYS A 148 -40.07 27.50 54.07
CA LYS A 148 -39.15 26.86 55.03
C LYS A 148 -38.01 25.96 54.51
N LYS A 149 -36.85 26.30 55.10
CA LYS A 149 -35.51 25.72 55.03
C LYS A 149 -35.49 24.29 55.59
N SER A 150 -34.60 23.46 55.04
CA SER A 150 -33.73 22.61 55.86
C SER A 150 -32.44 22.29 55.11
N VAL A 151 -31.34 22.47 55.81
CA VAL A 151 -29.99 22.05 55.46
C VAL A 151 -29.88 20.56 55.76
N HIS A 152 -29.36 19.75 54.84
CA HIS A 152 -28.74 18.48 55.19
C HIS A 152 -27.55 18.18 54.27
N VAL A 153 -26.53 17.65 54.91
CA VAL A 153 -25.10 17.53 54.57
C VAL A 153 -24.87 16.46 53.48
N PRO A 154 -23.81 16.58 52.65
CA PRO A 154 -23.47 15.57 51.64
C PRO A 154 -22.98 14.27 52.32
N ARG A 155 -23.53 13.13 51.91
CA ARG A 155 -23.02 11.82 52.30
C ARG A 155 -21.99 11.35 51.27
N ALA A 156 -20.73 11.33 51.70
CA ALA A 156 -19.64 10.63 51.07
C ALA A 156 -19.68 9.12 51.41
N MET A 157 -18.90 8.34 50.65
CA MET A 157 -18.36 7.00 50.96
C MET A 157 -19.38 5.82 50.79
N ASP A 158 -19.12 4.66 50.18
CA ASP A 158 -17.90 3.91 49.81
C ASP A 158 -18.25 2.75 48.83
N ILE A 159 -17.20 2.17 48.21
CA ILE A 159 -17.03 0.93 47.40
C ILE A 159 -17.41 0.99 45.91
#